data_AF-A0A7V7X0U5-F1
#
_entry.id   AF-A0A7V7X0U5-F1
#
_cell.length_a   1.000
_cell.length_b   1.000
_cell.length_c   1.000
_cell.angle_alpha   90.00
_cell.angle_beta   90.00
_cell.angle_gamma   90.00
#
_symmetry.space_group_name_H-M   'P 1'
#
loop_
_entity.id
_entity.type
_entity.pdbx_description
1 polymer ?
#
loop_
_entity_poly.entity_id
_entity_poly.type
_entity_poly.pdbx_seq_one_letter_code
_entity_poly.pdbx_strand_id
1 'polypeptide(L)'
;MKHIMAVGAILIGACFFACDKAEKSEPADEPKGNIQISSSPAGADIYLDNIKSANVTPFTFTDLDTGLHEVRLSKSGFFDDSITVRVEDGSTAVRSITLTPLSAPVGKIFLSSVPAGAAIFLDGNTTGKITPDTLTSVVVGDHTIKLTLSNYADSTFSVSVSENLTTSQSVTMRALLFGNVFVTSTPSGAAIFLDNVNSGKVTPDTLRNITSGDHAIKLTLTNYFDSTFTVTVPNANQTVSQSISMRALPVGNLFISSVPSGAAIFRNGTGSGKLTPDTLKNLSTGNHTIKLSLSGYFDSTFTALVIDNQTTDYGITLKAIPKVPLVVQNIFNANCTRCHFGSNPPQGQNLTENFAYLHIVNVASNETPTLKRIAPGDTTNSYLIRKIQGTPGISGERMPADGPPYLTTAQIDSIRSWVTNGALPR
;
A
#
# COMPACT_ATOMS: atom_id res chain seq x y z
N MET A 1 -1.34 -64.03 -21.57
CA MET A 1 -0.04 -64.73 -21.40
C MET A 1 0.81 -63.85 -20.47
N LYS A 2 0.91 -64.23 -19.19
CA LYS A 2 2.05 -64.96 -18.59
C LYS A 2 3.36 -64.17 -18.57
N HIS A 3 3.71 -63.73 -17.35
CA HIS A 3 5.01 -63.63 -16.68
C HIS A 3 6.29 -63.24 -17.45
N ILE A 4 7.08 -62.34 -16.87
CA ILE A 4 8.30 -62.68 -16.08
C ILE A 4 8.82 -61.44 -15.31
N MET A 5 9.25 -61.68 -14.07
CA MET A 5 9.95 -60.78 -13.13
C MET A 5 11.44 -60.59 -13.49
N ALA A 6 12.04 -59.45 -13.11
CA ALA A 6 13.24 -59.33 -12.23
C ALA A 6 13.79 -57.88 -12.23
N VAL A 7 13.68 -57.13 -11.12
CA VAL A 7 14.69 -56.80 -10.07
C VAL A 7 15.83 -55.87 -10.51
N GLY A 8 15.94 -54.69 -9.85
CA GLY A 8 17.18 -53.89 -9.82
C GLY A 8 17.07 -52.44 -9.30
N ALA A 9 17.22 -52.27 -7.98
CA ALA A 9 17.82 -51.13 -7.24
C ALA A 9 17.24 -49.69 -7.30
N ILE A 10 16.62 -49.32 -6.16
CA ILE A 10 16.64 -48.06 -5.38
C ILE A 10 17.52 -46.90 -5.91
N LEU A 11 16.93 -45.71 -6.11
CA LEU A 11 17.45 -44.45 -5.56
C LEU A 11 16.33 -43.40 -5.38
N ILE A 12 16.42 -42.69 -4.26
CA ILE A 12 15.47 -41.75 -3.67
C ILE A 12 15.43 -40.43 -4.45
N GLY A 13 14.24 -39.87 -4.68
CA GLY A 13 14.06 -38.53 -5.24
C GLY A 13 12.60 -38.09 -5.20
N ALA A 14 12.16 -37.57 -4.06
CA ALA A 14 10.83 -37.01 -3.87
C ALA A 14 10.63 -35.75 -4.74
N CYS A 15 9.73 -35.82 -5.72
CA CYS A 15 9.16 -34.64 -6.36
C CYS A 15 8.16 -33.99 -5.39
N PHE A 16 8.59 -32.95 -4.68
CA PHE A 16 7.68 -32.01 -4.05
C PHE A 16 7.11 -31.06 -5.11
N PHE A 17 5.82 -31.23 -5.41
CA PHE A 17 5.00 -30.19 -6.03
C PHE A 17 4.93 -29.00 -5.07
N ALA A 18 5.59 -27.89 -5.40
CA ALA A 18 5.36 -26.62 -4.74
C ALA A 18 4.02 -26.06 -5.24
N CYS A 19 2.96 -26.29 -4.46
CA CYS A 19 1.74 -25.52 -4.53
C CYS A 19 2.01 -24.23 -3.74
N ASP A 20 2.12 -23.09 -4.42
CA ASP A 20 2.16 -21.77 -3.77
C ASP A 20 0.86 -21.59 -2.98
N LYS A 21 0.93 -21.79 -1.66
CA LYS A 21 -0.06 -21.27 -0.74
C LYS A 21 0.17 -19.77 -0.69
N ALA A 22 -0.80 -19.00 -1.16
CA ALA A 22 -0.95 -17.63 -0.74
C ALA A 22 -0.99 -17.61 0.81
N GLU A 23 0.09 -17.14 1.42
CA GLU A 23 0.09 -16.79 2.84
C GLU A 23 -0.90 -15.65 3.01
N LYS A 24 -2.05 -16.00 3.55
CA LYS A 24 -3.03 -15.06 4.09
C LYS A 24 -2.30 -14.30 5.19
N SER A 25 -1.95 -13.04 4.93
CA SER A 25 -1.43 -12.14 5.97
C SER A 25 -2.41 -12.17 7.15
N GLU A 26 -1.92 -12.57 8.31
CA GLU A 26 -2.64 -12.45 9.57
C GLU A 26 -3.14 -11.00 9.71
N PRO A 27 -4.41 -10.77 10.10
CA PRO A 27 -4.87 -9.43 10.39
C PRO A 27 -3.98 -8.84 11.50
N ALA A 28 -3.55 -7.60 11.34
CA ALA A 28 -2.87 -6.88 12.41
C ALA A 28 -3.73 -6.93 13.67
N ASP A 29 -3.14 -7.28 14.81
CA ASP A 29 -3.84 -7.37 16.09
C ASP A 29 -4.50 -6.02 16.36
N GLU A 30 -5.83 -6.00 16.46
CA GLU A 30 -6.56 -4.76 16.72
C GLU A 30 -6.13 -4.22 18.08
N PRO A 31 -5.84 -2.92 18.22
CA PRO A 31 -5.36 -2.37 19.48
C PRO A 31 -6.35 -2.69 20.61
N LYS A 32 -5.84 -3.27 21.70
CA LYS A 32 -6.64 -3.74 22.87
C LYS A 32 -6.22 -3.04 24.16
N GLY A 33 -7.13 -2.95 25.12
CA GLY A 33 -6.87 -2.48 26.48
C GLY A 33 -7.67 -3.21 27.55
N ASN A 34 -7.69 -2.66 28.77
CA ASN A 34 -8.28 -3.30 29.95
C ASN A 34 -9.17 -2.33 30.74
N ILE A 35 -10.16 -2.86 31.48
CA ILE A 35 -10.97 -2.10 32.45
C ILE A 35 -10.90 -2.79 33.80
N GLN A 36 -10.41 -2.09 34.82
CA GLN A 36 -10.52 -2.50 36.22
C GLN A 36 -11.66 -1.74 36.88
N ILE A 37 -12.70 -2.45 37.33
CA ILE A 37 -13.90 -1.87 37.95
C ILE A 37 -14.08 -2.38 39.38
N SER A 38 -14.22 -1.46 40.34
CA SER A 38 -14.56 -1.75 41.74
C SER A 38 -15.85 -1.07 42.17
N SER A 39 -16.48 -1.57 43.24
CA SER A 39 -17.60 -0.88 43.87
C SER A 39 -17.51 -0.84 45.39
N SER A 40 -18.19 0.15 45.98
CA SER A 40 -18.44 0.25 47.41
C SER A 40 -19.95 0.27 47.67
N PRO A 41 -20.54 -0.75 48.32
CA PRO A 41 -19.89 -1.99 48.77
C PRO A 41 -19.46 -2.89 47.59
N ALA A 42 -18.42 -3.70 47.81
CA ALA A 42 -17.92 -4.67 46.83
C ALA A 42 -18.91 -5.83 46.61
N GLY A 43 -18.69 -6.61 45.55
CA GLY A 43 -19.52 -7.77 45.19
C GLY A 43 -20.80 -7.37 44.48
N ALA A 44 -20.74 -6.40 43.58
CA ALA A 44 -21.83 -6.06 42.66
C ALA A 44 -21.69 -6.89 41.38
N ASP A 45 -22.81 -7.38 40.84
CA ASP A 45 -22.87 -7.97 39.50
C ASP A 45 -22.42 -6.95 38.46
N ILE A 46 -21.60 -7.36 37.51
CA ILE A 46 -21.07 -6.48 36.46
C ILE A 46 -21.70 -6.82 35.12
N TYR A 47 -22.12 -5.81 34.37
CA TYR A 47 -22.49 -5.91 32.97
C TYR A 47 -21.54 -5.06 32.15
N LEU A 48 -20.95 -5.62 31.10
CA LEU A 48 -20.12 -4.90 30.13
C LEU A 48 -20.86 -4.91 28.79
N ASP A 49 -21.10 -3.72 28.22
CA ASP A 49 -21.83 -3.52 26.97
C ASP A 49 -23.16 -4.29 26.93
N ASN A 50 -23.91 -4.18 28.03
CA ASN A 50 -25.19 -4.85 28.28
C ASN A 50 -25.13 -6.38 28.46
N ILE A 51 -23.94 -6.99 28.46
CA ILE A 51 -23.75 -8.43 28.69
C ILE A 51 -23.36 -8.68 30.15
N LYS A 52 -24.10 -9.55 30.84
CA LYS A 52 -23.80 -9.93 32.23
C LYS A 52 -22.50 -10.73 32.31
N SER A 53 -21.57 -10.28 33.15
CA SER A 53 -20.36 -11.02 33.51
C SER A 53 -20.67 -12.12 34.52
N ALA A 54 -19.89 -13.20 34.50
CA ALA A 54 -19.90 -14.22 35.54
C ALA A 54 -19.19 -13.77 36.83
N ASN A 55 -18.50 -12.62 36.79
CA ASN A 55 -17.73 -12.07 37.90
C ASN A 55 -18.45 -10.88 38.56
N VAL A 56 -18.04 -10.56 39.79
CA VAL A 56 -18.53 -9.42 40.58
C VAL A 56 -17.39 -8.46 40.92
N THR A 57 -17.70 -7.22 41.29
CA THR A 57 -16.68 -6.23 41.66
C THR A 57 -15.92 -6.61 42.95
N PRO A 58 -14.62 -6.27 43.06
CA PRO A 58 -13.75 -5.71 42.02
C PRO A 58 -13.32 -6.75 40.99
N PHE A 59 -13.26 -6.37 39.71
CA PHE A 59 -12.84 -7.25 38.62
C PHE A 59 -12.10 -6.47 37.52
N THR A 60 -11.25 -7.16 36.76
CA THR A 60 -10.54 -6.59 35.60
C THR A 60 -10.89 -7.35 34.33
N PHE A 61 -11.51 -6.68 33.37
CA PHE A 61 -11.65 -7.17 32.00
C PHE A 61 -10.36 -6.89 31.23
N THR A 62 -9.87 -7.88 30.50
CA THR A 62 -8.70 -7.76 29.60
C THR A 62 -9.11 -7.89 28.15
N ASP A 63 -8.23 -7.48 27.24
CA ASP A 63 -8.35 -7.71 25.80
C ASP A 63 -9.60 -7.10 25.17
N LEU A 64 -10.01 -5.92 25.65
CA LEU A 64 -11.13 -5.15 25.13
C LEU A 64 -10.70 -4.29 23.94
N ASP A 65 -11.58 -4.14 22.95
CA ASP A 65 -11.38 -3.22 21.84
C ASP A 65 -11.13 -1.78 22.34
N THR A 66 -10.28 -1.03 21.65
CA THR A 66 -10.19 0.41 21.92
C THR A 66 -11.51 1.10 21.56
N GLY A 67 -11.95 2.03 22.41
CA GLY A 67 -13.25 2.68 22.23
C GLY A 67 -13.95 3.02 23.53
N LEU A 68 -15.26 3.25 23.45
CA LEU A 68 -16.12 3.49 24.62
C LEU A 68 -16.86 2.20 24.96
N HIS A 69 -16.79 1.79 26.21
CA HIS A 69 -17.52 0.66 26.77
C HIS A 69 -18.46 1.13 27.88
N GLU A 70 -19.64 0.53 27.98
CA GLU A 70 -20.60 0.78 29.06
C GLU A 70 -20.45 -0.29 30.14
N VAL A 71 -20.16 0.13 31.37
CA VAL A 71 -20.08 -0.77 32.53
C VAL A 71 -21.25 -0.44 33.46
N ARG A 72 -22.14 -1.41 33.68
CA ARG A 72 -23.23 -1.30 34.67
C ARG A 72 -22.99 -2.24 35.84
N LEU A 73 -23.17 -1.73 37.04
CA LEU A 73 -23.09 -2.47 38.29
C LEU A 73 -24.47 -2.63 38.90
N SER A 74 -24.78 -3.83 39.38
CA SER A 74 -26.04 -4.13 40.05
C SER A 74 -25.78 -4.87 41.36
N LYS A 75 -26.42 -4.44 42.44
CA LYS A 75 -26.30 -5.09 43.75
C LYS A 75 -27.62 -5.02 44.48
N SER A 76 -28.09 -6.17 44.98
CA SER A 76 -29.32 -6.24 45.77
C SER A 76 -29.31 -5.23 46.93
N GLY A 77 -30.36 -4.42 47.03
CA GLY A 77 -30.49 -3.36 48.03
C GLY A 77 -29.89 -2.01 47.64
N PHE A 78 -29.32 -1.89 46.45
CA PHE A 78 -28.74 -0.65 45.91
C PHE A 78 -29.35 -0.31 44.55
N PHE A 79 -29.29 0.96 44.18
CA PHE A 79 -29.57 1.39 42.81
C PHE A 79 -28.48 0.85 41.88
N ASP A 80 -28.89 0.36 40.71
CA ASP A 80 -27.94 0.08 39.63
C ASP A 80 -27.25 1.38 39.23
N ASP A 81 -25.96 1.30 38.94
CA ASP A 81 -25.16 2.45 38.51
C ASP A 81 -24.36 2.07 37.27
N SER A 82 -24.15 3.02 36.36
CA SER A 82 -23.45 2.78 35.11
C SER A 82 -22.43 3.89 34.83
N ILE A 83 -21.39 3.52 34.10
CA ILE A 83 -20.36 4.45 33.65
C ILE A 83 -19.89 4.07 32.24
N THR A 84 -19.69 5.07 31.39
CA THR A 84 -18.97 4.87 30.13
C THR A 84 -17.47 5.02 30.37
N VAL A 85 -16.69 4.03 29.96
CA VAL A 85 -15.23 3.99 30.13
C VAL A 85 -14.58 3.99 28.75
N ARG A 86 -13.64 4.91 28.52
CA ARG A 86 -12.77 4.87 27.34
C ARG A 86 -11.63 3.90 27.58
N VAL A 87 -11.45 2.96 26.66
CA VAL A 87 -10.32 2.04 26.58
C VAL A 87 -9.35 2.54 25.51
N GLU A 88 -8.07 2.67 25.89
CA GLU A 88 -6.98 3.06 25.01
C GLU A 88 -5.97 1.90 24.89
N ASP A 89 -5.24 1.87 23.77
CA ASP A 89 -4.33 0.77 23.41
C ASP A 89 -3.27 0.52 24.50
N GLY A 90 -3.13 -0.73 24.92
CA GLY A 90 -2.19 -1.18 25.95
C GLY A 90 -2.45 -0.65 27.37
N SER A 91 -3.57 0.04 27.61
CA SER A 91 -3.84 0.73 28.88
C SER A 91 -4.95 0.07 29.71
N THR A 92 -4.81 0.15 31.05
CA THR A 92 -5.85 -0.27 31.99
C THR A 92 -6.61 0.95 32.55
N ALA A 93 -7.88 1.08 32.22
CA ALA A 93 -8.76 2.09 32.79
C ALA A 93 -9.28 1.63 34.17
N VAL A 94 -8.87 2.30 35.25
CA VAL A 94 -9.32 2.01 36.61
C VAL A 94 -10.53 2.87 36.98
N ARG A 95 -11.61 2.26 37.45
CA ARG A 95 -12.85 2.93 37.90
C ARG A 95 -13.36 2.34 39.21
N SER A 96 -13.90 3.19 40.06
CA SER A 96 -14.55 2.79 41.31
C SER A 96 -15.87 3.52 41.48
N ILE A 97 -16.94 2.78 41.80
CA ILE A 97 -18.30 3.31 41.94
C ILE A 97 -18.81 3.10 43.37
N THR A 98 -19.36 4.13 44.01
CA THR A 98 -20.07 3.98 45.28
C THR A 98 -21.55 3.79 45.00
N LEU A 99 -22.07 2.59 45.26
CA LEU A 99 -23.48 2.27 45.02
C LEU A 99 -24.36 2.94 46.08
N THR A 100 -25.45 3.54 45.65
CA THR A 100 -26.41 4.21 46.54
C THR A 100 -27.45 3.21 47.04
N PRO A 101 -27.68 3.08 48.37
CA PRO A 101 -28.72 2.20 48.90
C PRO A 101 -30.12 2.58 48.40
N LEU A 102 -30.98 1.59 48.16
CA LEU A 102 -32.40 1.81 47.81
C LEU A 102 -33.19 2.49 48.94
N SER A 103 -32.64 2.54 50.16
CA SER A 103 -33.21 3.28 51.30
C SER A 103 -32.85 4.77 51.29
N ALA A 104 -32.05 5.25 50.34
CA ALA A 104 -31.76 6.67 50.21
C ALA A 104 -33.06 7.45 49.92
N PRO A 105 -33.25 8.65 50.48
CA PRO A 105 -34.41 9.47 50.15
C PRO A 105 -34.38 9.80 48.66
N VAL A 106 -35.55 9.73 48.02
CA VAL A 106 -35.71 9.95 46.59
C VAL A 106 -36.78 10.99 46.30
N GLY A 107 -36.64 11.69 45.19
CA GLY A 107 -37.67 12.52 44.57
C GLY A 107 -38.00 12.07 43.14
N LYS A 108 -38.61 12.97 42.38
CA LYS A 108 -38.93 12.78 40.95
C LYS A 108 -38.45 13.98 40.15
N ILE A 109 -38.10 13.76 38.89
CA ILE A 109 -37.82 14.83 37.93
C ILE A 109 -38.78 14.69 36.76
N PHE A 110 -39.67 15.66 36.55
CA PHE A 110 -40.45 15.78 35.32
C PHE A 110 -39.68 16.63 34.31
N LEU A 111 -39.44 16.09 33.12
CA LEU A 111 -38.72 16.75 32.04
C LEU A 111 -39.61 16.88 30.83
N SER A 112 -39.65 18.07 30.23
CA SER A 112 -40.29 18.33 28.94
C SER A 112 -39.37 19.14 28.05
N SER A 113 -39.53 19.02 26.73
CA SER A 113 -38.81 19.87 25.78
C SER A 113 -39.68 20.35 24.64
N VAL A 114 -39.26 21.43 24.00
CA VAL A 114 -39.86 21.97 22.78
C VAL A 114 -38.78 22.02 21.68
N PRO A 115 -38.85 21.16 20.64
CA PRO A 115 -39.84 20.09 20.44
C PRO A 115 -39.73 18.95 21.46
N ALA A 116 -40.82 18.21 21.64
CA ALA A 116 -40.83 16.98 22.43
C ALA A 116 -40.08 15.84 21.70
N GLY A 117 -39.71 14.79 22.44
CA GLY A 117 -39.04 13.60 21.94
C GLY A 117 -37.53 13.59 22.13
N ALA A 118 -36.98 14.52 22.93
CA ALA A 118 -35.55 14.56 23.23
C ALA A 118 -35.18 13.42 24.18
N ALA A 119 -34.16 12.63 23.85
CA ALA A 119 -33.66 11.57 24.72
C ALA A 119 -33.06 12.16 26.00
N ILE A 120 -33.40 11.55 27.13
CA ILE A 120 -33.05 12.02 28.47
C ILE A 120 -31.85 11.21 29.01
N PHE A 121 -30.81 11.94 29.40
CA PHE A 121 -29.66 11.40 30.13
C PHE A 121 -29.63 12.00 31.54
N LEU A 122 -29.36 11.17 32.53
CA LEU A 122 -29.20 11.53 33.94
C LEU A 122 -27.77 11.19 34.37
N ASP A 123 -27.02 12.19 34.82
CA ASP A 123 -25.62 12.05 35.26
C ASP A 123 -24.70 11.38 34.23
N GLY A 124 -24.97 11.64 32.95
CA GLY A 124 -24.24 11.06 31.81
C GLY A 124 -24.76 9.71 31.36
N ASN A 125 -25.64 9.06 32.12
CA ASN A 125 -26.23 7.76 31.80
C ASN A 125 -27.53 7.91 31.00
N THR A 126 -27.74 7.04 30.01
CA THR A 126 -28.99 7.00 29.25
C THR A 126 -30.13 6.47 30.13
N THR A 127 -31.28 7.13 30.11
CA THR A 127 -32.47 6.64 30.85
C THR A 127 -33.37 5.75 30.00
N GLY A 128 -33.12 5.68 28.68
CA GLY A 128 -34.02 5.07 27.69
C GLY A 128 -35.34 5.82 27.48
N LYS A 129 -35.54 6.96 28.15
CA LYS A 129 -36.75 7.78 28.08
C LYS A 129 -36.55 9.00 27.17
N ILE A 130 -37.66 9.54 26.69
CA ILE A 130 -37.72 10.75 25.86
C ILE A 130 -38.68 11.76 26.48
N THR A 131 -38.44 13.05 26.29
CA THR A 131 -39.35 14.10 26.78
C THR A 131 -40.70 14.08 26.05
N PRO A 132 -41.82 14.42 26.71
CA PRO A 132 -41.94 14.60 28.14
C PRO A 132 -42.00 13.26 28.92
N ASP A 133 -41.25 13.15 30.01
CA ASP A 133 -41.31 11.97 30.91
C ASP A 133 -40.98 12.38 32.36
N THR A 134 -41.38 11.55 33.32
CA THR A 134 -40.97 11.66 34.73
C THR A 134 -39.94 10.57 35.06
N LEU A 135 -38.74 10.99 35.44
CA LEU A 135 -37.80 10.11 36.14
C LEU A 135 -38.27 9.92 37.57
N THR A 136 -38.55 8.68 37.94
CA THR A 136 -39.02 8.30 39.28
C THR A 136 -37.87 7.74 40.10
N SER A 137 -37.91 7.95 41.42
CA SER A 137 -36.94 7.40 42.36
C SER A 137 -35.52 7.91 42.10
N VAL A 138 -35.39 9.20 41.80
CA VAL A 138 -34.08 9.86 41.67
C VAL A 138 -33.61 10.24 43.07
N VAL A 139 -32.37 9.92 43.42
CA VAL A 139 -31.78 10.21 44.73
C VAL A 139 -31.86 11.71 45.02
N VAL A 140 -32.02 12.09 46.29
CA VAL A 140 -31.98 13.50 46.69
C VAL A 140 -30.56 14.07 46.50
N GLY A 141 -30.45 15.23 45.86
CA GLY A 141 -29.19 15.87 45.54
C GLY A 141 -29.22 16.63 44.21
N ASP A 142 -28.06 17.14 43.79
CA ASP A 142 -27.90 17.78 42.48
C ASP A 142 -27.56 16.74 41.43
N HIS A 143 -28.31 16.77 40.33
CA HIS A 143 -28.15 15.87 39.19
C HIS A 143 -27.93 16.66 37.91
N THR A 144 -27.13 16.13 37.00
CA THR A 144 -26.93 16.70 35.66
C THR A 144 -27.86 16.03 34.66
N ILE A 145 -28.69 16.82 33.98
CA ILE A 145 -29.54 16.37 32.89
C ILE A 145 -28.91 16.78 31.56
N LYS A 146 -28.86 15.85 30.61
CA LYS A 146 -28.57 16.15 29.20
C LYS A 146 -29.75 15.70 28.33
N LEU A 147 -30.24 16.60 27.48
CA LEU A 147 -31.27 16.33 26.48
C LEU A 147 -30.63 16.35 25.08
N THR A 148 -30.92 15.33 24.28
CA THR A 148 -30.43 15.22 22.89
C THR A 148 -31.60 15.00 21.94
N LEU A 149 -31.60 15.70 20.81
CA LEU A 149 -32.64 15.57 19.79
C LEU A 149 -32.04 15.83 18.41
N SER A 150 -32.35 14.97 17.43
CA SER A 150 -31.82 15.09 16.07
C SER A 150 -32.10 16.46 15.47
N ASN A 151 -31.10 17.08 14.85
CA ASN A 151 -31.15 18.44 14.28
C ASN A 151 -31.30 19.57 15.32
N TYR A 152 -31.07 19.30 16.61
CA TYR A 152 -31.02 20.30 17.66
C TYR A 152 -29.70 20.20 18.41
N ALA A 153 -29.23 21.33 18.95
CA ALA A 153 -28.07 21.34 19.83
C ALA A 153 -28.43 20.72 21.19
N ASP A 154 -27.53 19.88 21.71
CA ASP A 154 -27.66 19.29 23.05
C ASP A 154 -27.88 20.37 24.12
N SER A 155 -28.72 20.06 25.11
CA SER A 155 -28.98 20.93 26.26
C SER A 155 -28.59 20.23 27.54
N THR A 156 -27.67 20.80 28.31
CA THR A 156 -27.16 20.24 29.57
C THR A 156 -27.37 21.24 30.72
N PHE A 157 -27.93 20.80 31.84
CA PHE A 157 -28.22 21.63 33.01
C PHE A 157 -28.28 20.81 34.29
N SER A 158 -28.11 21.46 35.44
CA SER A 158 -28.24 20.82 36.77
C SER A 158 -29.64 20.98 37.34
N VAL A 159 -30.11 19.96 38.07
CA VAL A 159 -31.40 19.91 38.74
C VAL A 159 -31.20 19.43 40.17
N SER A 160 -31.69 20.19 41.15
CA SER A 160 -31.74 19.75 42.55
C SER A 160 -33.03 18.95 42.80
N VAL A 161 -32.86 17.74 43.33
CA VAL A 161 -33.94 16.82 43.68
C VAL A 161 -34.11 16.81 45.20
N SER A 162 -35.34 17.02 45.65
CA SER A 162 -35.73 16.98 47.07
C SER A 162 -36.63 15.79 47.37
N GLU A 163 -36.58 15.32 48.60
CA GLU A 163 -37.29 14.11 49.04
C GLU A 163 -38.80 14.21 48.80
N ASN A 164 -39.38 13.18 48.17
CA ASN A 164 -40.81 13.04 47.87
C ASN A 164 -41.43 14.17 47.03
N LEU A 165 -40.62 15.09 46.49
CA LEU A 165 -41.07 16.17 45.62
C LEU A 165 -40.82 15.82 44.15
N THR A 166 -41.55 16.49 43.27
CA THR A 166 -41.29 16.45 41.82
C THR A 166 -40.72 17.78 41.37
N THR A 167 -39.45 17.78 40.97
CA THR A 167 -38.83 18.94 40.32
C THR A 167 -39.21 18.91 38.83
N SER A 168 -39.80 19.99 38.31
CA SER A 168 -40.24 20.07 36.91
C SER A 168 -39.34 21.00 36.13
N GLN A 169 -38.90 20.56 34.94
CA GLN A 169 -38.09 21.36 34.03
C GLN A 169 -38.63 21.28 32.59
N SER A 170 -38.62 22.42 31.92
CA SER A 170 -39.05 22.55 30.52
C SER A 170 -37.97 23.28 29.72
N VAL A 171 -37.52 22.66 28.62
CA VAL A 171 -36.38 23.12 27.84
C VAL A 171 -36.77 23.37 26.38
N THR A 172 -36.64 24.59 25.91
CA THR A 172 -36.73 24.87 24.47
C THR A 172 -35.38 24.56 23.81
N MET A 173 -35.35 23.55 22.94
CA MET A 173 -34.12 23.14 22.27
C MET A 173 -33.77 24.08 21.12
N ARG A 174 -32.48 24.37 20.95
CA ARG A 174 -31.99 25.23 19.86
C ARG A 174 -31.80 24.40 18.60
N ALA A 175 -32.58 24.67 17.55
CA ALA A 175 -32.43 23.98 16.26
C ALA A 175 -31.04 24.25 15.67
N LEU A 176 -30.42 23.21 15.12
CA LEU A 176 -29.28 23.35 14.24
C LEU A 176 -29.78 23.91 12.91
N LEU A 177 -29.09 24.93 12.43
CA LEU A 177 -29.38 25.55 11.14
C LEU A 177 -28.51 24.85 10.09
N PHE A 178 -29.09 24.59 8.93
CA PHE A 178 -28.40 23.96 7.81
C PHE A 178 -28.44 24.85 6.58
N GLY A 179 -27.44 24.68 5.73
CA GLY A 179 -27.30 25.32 4.43
C GLY A 179 -26.66 24.39 3.42
N ASN A 180 -26.33 24.97 2.27
CA ASN A 180 -25.72 24.27 1.15
C ASN A 180 -24.50 25.05 0.64
N VAL A 181 -23.56 24.35 0.03
CA VAL A 181 -22.40 24.95 -0.64
C VAL A 181 -22.39 24.45 -2.08
N PHE A 182 -22.53 25.35 -3.04
CA PHE A 182 -22.28 25.05 -4.46
C PHE A 182 -20.83 25.38 -4.79
N VAL A 183 -20.07 24.39 -5.25
CA VAL A 183 -18.63 24.54 -5.53
C VAL A 183 -18.37 24.24 -7.00
N THR A 184 -17.68 25.15 -7.67
CA THR A 184 -17.13 24.96 -9.01
C THR A 184 -15.61 25.08 -9.00
N SER A 185 -14.93 24.45 -9.97
CA SER A 185 -13.51 24.67 -10.19
C SER A 185 -13.17 24.86 -11.66
N THR A 186 -12.05 25.54 -11.92
CA THR A 186 -11.44 25.63 -13.25
C THR A 186 -10.04 25.00 -13.21
N PRO A 187 -9.80 23.89 -13.91
CA PRO A 187 -10.79 23.07 -14.64
C PRO A 187 -11.79 22.36 -13.69
N SER A 188 -12.93 21.96 -14.24
CA SER A 188 -13.97 21.18 -13.55
C SER A 188 -13.56 19.72 -13.33
N GLY A 189 -14.26 19.02 -12.45
CA GLY A 189 -14.05 17.59 -12.17
C GLY A 189 -13.17 17.34 -10.95
N ALA A 190 -12.88 18.37 -10.16
CA ALA A 190 -12.10 18.22 -8.93
C ALA A 190 -12.96 17.55 -7.86
N ALA A 191 -12.43 16.51 -7.20
CA ALA A 191 -13.11 15.84 -6.11
C ALA A 191 -13.23 16.78 -4.90
N ILE A 192 -14.42 16.77 -4.26
CA ILE A 192 -14.78 17.70 -3.20
C ILE A 192 -14.69 16.98 -1.84
N PHE A 193 -13.93 17.54 -0.92
CA PHE A 193 -13.86 17.10 0.47
C PHE A 193 -14.44 18.20 1.37
N LEU A 194 -15.27 17.81 2.33
CA LEU A 194 -15.85 18.67 3.37
C LEU A 194 -15.25 18.23 4.71
N ASP A 195 -14.59 19.15 5.41
CA ASP A 195 -13.92 18.90 6.70
C ASP A 195 -13.03 17.65 6.69
N ASN A 196 -12.24 17.52 5.62
CA ASN A 196 -11.35 16.38 5.33
C ASN A 196 -12.06 15.05 5.02
N VAL A 197 -13.39 15.02 4.96
CA VAL A 197 -14.16 13.84 4.56
C VAL A 197 -14.50 13.93 3.07
N ASN A 198 -14.22 12.86 2.32
CA ASN A 198 -14.56 12.78 0.90
C ASN A 198 -16.08 12.77 0.72
N SER A 199 -16.62 13.73 -0.03
CA SER A 199 -18.07 13.81 -0.28
C SER A 199 -18.57 12.82 -1.34
N GLY A 200 -17.66 12.18 -2.10
CA GLY A 200 -18.00 11.36 -3.27
C GLY A 200 -18.42 12.17 -4.51
N LYS A 201 -18.37 13.51 -4.43
CA LYS A 201 -18.77 14.43 -5.49
C LYS A 201 -17.56 15.09 -6.17
N VAL A 202 -17.78 15.61 -7.37
CA VAL A 202 -16.79 16.37 -8.14
C VAL A 202 -17.38 17.71 -8.59
N THR A 203 -16.56 18.74 -8.75
CA THR A 203 -17.02 20.05 -9.24
C THR A 203 -17.51 19.98 -10.70
N PRO A 204 -18.55 20.73 -11.08
CA PRO A 204 -19.42 21.52 -10.22
C PRO A 204 -20.48 20.65 -9.50
N ASP A 205 -20.66 20.83 -8.19
CA ASP A 205 -21.73 20.17 -7.43
C ASP A 205 -22.14 21.00 -6.19
N THR A 206 -23.34 20.73 -5.66
CA THR A 206 -23.88 21.28 -4.42
C THR A 206 -23.77 20.26 -3.29
N LEU A 207 -23.00 20.58 -2.25
CA LEU A 207 -23.08 19.91 -0.96
C LEU A 207 -24.30 20.42 -0.20
N ARG A 208 -25.13 19.53 0.34
CA ARG A 208 -26.42 19.87 0.95
C ARG A 208 -26.48 19.46 2.41
N ASN A 209 -27.37 20.10 3.16
CA ASN A 209 -27.64 19.80 4.57
C ASN A 209 -26.38 19.87 5.44
N ILE A 210 -25.51 20.85 5.16
CA ILE A 210 -24.33 21.10 5.98
C ILE A 210 -24.74 22.02 7.11
N THR A 211 -24.24 21.76 8.32
CA THR A 211 -24.45 22.67 9.46
C THR A 211 -24.01 24.08 9.12
N SER A 212 -24.76 25.09 9.56
CA SER A 212 -24.39 26.48 9.36
C SER A 212 -23.17 26.82 10.23
N GLY A 213 -22.24 27.60 9.67
CA GLY A 213 -20.95 27.90 10.29
C GLY A 213 -19.80 27.72 9.32
N ASP A 214 -18.58 27.82 9.82
CA ASP A 214 -17.37 27.69 9.00
C ASP A 214 -17.02 26.22 8.76
N HIS A 215 -16.81 25.87 7.50
CA HIS A 215 -16.43 24.55 7.06
C HIS A 215 -15.22 24.62 6.13
N ALA A 216 -14.33 23.64 6.22
CA ALA A 216 -13.18 23.54 5.32
C ALA A 216 -13.57 22.75 4.07
N ILE A 217 -13.33 23.31 2.88
CA ILE A 217 -13.46 22.61 1.61
C ILE A 217 -12.08 22.38 1.04
N LYS A 218 -11.79 21.14 0.65
CA LYS A 218 -10.60 20.79 -0.14
C LYS A 218 -11.01 20.23 -1.49
N LEU A 219 -10.39 20.75 -2.55
CA LEU A 219 -10.53 20.28 -3.91
C LEU A 219 -9.26 19.56 -4.35
N THR A 220 -9.41 18.36 -4.92
CA THR A 220 -8.28 17.58 -5.46
C THR A 220 -8.53 17.23 -6.92
N LEU A 221 -7.50 17.38 -7.76
CA LEU A 221 -7.58 17.05 -9.18
C LEU A 221 -6.22 16.60 -9.71
N THR A 222 -6.21 15.55 -10.54
CA THR A 222 -4.98 15.01 -11.12
C THR A 222 -4.21 16.07 -11.91
N ASN A 223 -2.90 16.16 -11.68
CA ASN A 223 -2.00 17.16 -12.26
C ASN A 223 -2.27 18.61 -11.81
N TYR A 224 -2.99 18.83 -10.72
CA TYR A 224 -3.18 20.14 -10.08
C TYR A 224 -2.78 20.09 -8.62
N PHE A 225 -2.40 21.24 -8.05
CA PHE A 225 -2.24 21.38 -6.62
C PHE A 225 -3.60 21.32 -5.92
N ASP A 226 -3.67 20.64 -4.79
CA ASP A 226 -4.83 20.69 -3.89
C ASP A 226 -5.15 22.15 -3.54
N SER A 227 -6.44 22.49 -3.54
CA SER A 227 -6.92 23.82 -3.15
C SER A 227 -7.80 23.68 -1.92
N THR A 228 -7.40 24.33 -0.81
CA THR A 228 -8.15 24.31 0.45
C THR A 228 -8.59 25.72 0.81
N PHE A 229 -9.86 25.87 1.20
CA PHE A 229 -10.43 27.14 1.64
C PHE A 229 -11.54 26.92 2.67
N THR A 230 -11.81 27.94 3.48
CA THR A 230 -12.93 27.94 4.42
C THR A 230 -14.14 28.60 3.78
N VAL A 231 -15.32 28.03 3.99
CA VAL A 231 -16.61 28.60 3.58
C VAL A 231 -17.54 28.70 4.79
N THR A 232 -18.17 29.87 4.97
CA THR A 232 -19.24 30.03 5.94
C THR A 232 -20.55 29.56 5.31
N VAL A 233 -21.03 28.40 5.73
CA VAL A 233 -22.30 27.81 5.30
C VAL A 233 -23.46 28.63 5.88
N PRO A 234 -24.35 29.16 5.03
CA PRO A 234 -25.47 29.98 5.49
C PRO A 234 -26.53 29.11 6.20
N ASN A 235 -27.52 29.76 6.79
CA ASN A 235 -28.65 29.08 7.42
C ASN A 235 -29.85 28.94 6.47
N ALA A 236 -30.95 28.39 7.00
CA ALA A 236 -32.25 28.34 6.32
C ALA A 236 -32.23 27.71 4.92
N ASN A 237 -31.42 26.66 4.72
CA ASN A 237 -31.23 25.96 3.45
C ASN A 237 -30.76 26.87 2.30
N GLN A 238 -30.20 28.04 2.60
CA GLN A 238 -29.58 28.89 1.61
C GLN A 238 -28.34 28.21 1.02
N THR A 239 -27.94 28.64 -0.17
CA THR A 239 -26.75 28.13 -0.84
C THR A 239 -25.72 29.23 -0.99
N VAL A 240 -24.50 29.00 -0.52
CA VAL A 240 -23.36 29.85 -0.84
C VAL A 240 -22.60 29.24 -2.02
N SER A 241 -22.20 30.08 -2.98
CA SER A 241 -21.47 29.64 -4.17
C SER A 241 -20.00 29.98 -4.06
N GLN A 242 -19.14 29.03 -4.42
CA GLN A 242 -17.68 29.18 -4.43
C GLN A 242 -17.11 28.71 -5.77
N SER A 243 -16.16 29.48 -6.30
CA SER A 243 -15.53 29.22 -7.60
C SER A 243 -14.03 29.31 -7.47
N ILE A 244 -13.34 28.18 -7.71
CA ILE A 244 -11.90 28.04 -7.47
C ILE A 244 -11.14 27.79 -8.77
N SER A 245 -10.15 28.63 -9.09
CA SER A 245 -9.19 28.34 -10.16
C SER A 245 -8.03 27.54 -9.60
N MET A 246 -7.88 26.29 -10.04
CA MET A 246 -6.84 25.40 -9.54
C MET A 246 -5.52 25.67 -10.27
N ARG A 247 -4.40 25.62 -9.53
CA ARG A 247 -3.06 25.76 -10.08
C ARG A 247 -2.56 24.41 -10.58
N ALA A 248 -2.17 24.32 -11.85
CA ALA A 248 -1.59 23.10 -12.42
C ALA A 248 -0.24 22.76 -11.74
N LEU A 249 0.06 21.47 -11.61
CA LEU A 249 1.39 20.98 -11.28
C LEU A 249 2.31 21.18 -12.48
N PRO A 250 3.58 21.56 -12.29
CA PRO A 250 4.51 21.71 -13.40
C PRO A 250 4.86 20.33 -13.95
N VAL A 251 4.33 20.01 -15.13
CA VAL A 251 4.52 18.73 -15.80
C VAL A 251 4.82 18.92 -17.29
N GLY A 252 5.63 18.03 -17.85
CA GLY A 252 5.95 18.02 -19.27
C GLY A 252 5.92 16.60 -19.85
N ASN A 253 6.35 16.47 -21.10
CA ASN A 253 6.37 15.21 -21.82
C ASN A 253 7.78 14.96 -22.40
N LEU A 254 8.12 13.70 -22.65
CA LEU A 254 9.32 13.30 -23.37
C LEU A 254 8.93 12.48 -24.58
N PHE A 255 9.26 12.94 -25.79
CA PHE A 255 9.21 12.09 -26.98
C PHE A 255 10.56 11.41 -27.13
N ILE A 256 10.55 10.09 -27.16
CA ILE A 256 11.77 9.28 -27.18
C ILE A 256 11.74 8.38 -28.40
N SER A 257 12.76 8.49 -29.23
CA SER A 257 12.95 7.68 -30.44
C SER A 257 14.32 6.99 -30.41
N SER A 258 14.44 5.88 -31.14
CA SER A 258 15.74 5.24 -31.32
C SER A 258 15.95 4.73 -32.74
N VAL A 259 17.22 4.55 -33.09
CA VAL A 259 17.66 3.90 -34.32
C VAL A 259 18.52 2.69 -33.95
N PRO A 260 18.08 1.45 -34.27
CA PRO A 260 16.74 1.10 -34.78
C PRO A 260 15.63 1.39 -33.75
N SER A 261 14.39 1.47 -34.23
CA SER A 261 13.20 1.64 -33.40
C SER A 261 12.80 0.32 -32.72
N GLY A 262 11.82 0.40 -31.80
CA GLY A 262 11.29 -0.76 -31.07
C GLY A 262 12.00 -1.03 -29.74
N ALA A 263 12.86 -0.12 -29.27
CA ALA A 263 13.54 -0.26 -28.00
C ALA A 263 12.57 -0.03 -26.84
N ALA A 264 12.58 -0.90 -25.84
CA ALA A 264 11.79 -0.75 -24.63
C ALA A 264 12.28 0.45 -23.81
N ILE A 265 11.35 1.29 -23.37
CA ILE A 265 11.63 2.52 -22.63
C ILE A 265 11.45 2.28 -21.13
N PHE A 266 12.47 2.57 -20.34
CA PHE A 266 12.45 2.54 -18.88
C PHE A 266 12.67 3.95 -18.34
N ARG A 267 11.91 4.34 -17.32
CA ARG A 267 12.02 5.63 -16.63
C ARG A 267 12.38 5.38 -15.17
N ASN A 268 13.49 5.95 -14.72
CA ASN A 268 14.02 5.81 -13.35
C ASN A 268 14.08 4.35 -12.89
N GLY A 269 14.50 3.45 -13.78
CA GLY A 269 14.61 2.01 -13.53
C GLY A 269 13.33 1.19 -13.78
N THR A 270 12.15 1.82 -13.82
CA THR A 270 10.87 1.13 -14.02
C THR A 270 10.47 1.09 -15.50
N GLY A 271 10.00 -0.07 -15.98
CA GLY A 271 9.50 -0.22 -17.35
C GLY A 271 8.26 0.63 -17.59
N SER A 272 8.25 1.37 -18.70
CA SER A 272 7.10 2.23 -19.05
C SER A 272 5.97 1.48 -19.78
N GLY A 273 6.22 0.24 -20.22
CA GLY A 273 5.32 -0.52 -21.09
C GLY A 273 5.32 -0.07 -22.56
N LYS A 274 6.17 0.90 -22.91
CA LYS A 274 6.25 1.53 -24.24
C LYS A 274 7.53 1.16 -24.99
N LEU A 275 7.47 1.21 -26.32
CA LEU A 275 8.60 0.99 -27.22
C LEU A 275 8.86 2.26 -28.04
N THR A 276 10.11 2.53 -28.41
CA THR A 276 10.43 3.68 -29.27
C THR A 276 9.90 3.50 -30.70
N PRO A 277 9.46 4.58 -31.38
CA PRO A 277 9.24 5.92 -30.84
C PRO A 277 7.94 6.03 -30.03
N ASP A 278 7.96 6.69 -28.87
CA ASP A 278 6.74 6.99 -28.08
C ASP A 278 6.94 8.25 -27.21
N THR A 279 5.83 8.83 -26.73
CA THR A 279 5.80 9.96 -25.81
C THR A 279 5.42 9.50 -24.39
N LEU A 280 6.30 9.77 -23.43
CA LEU A 280 5.97 9.72 -22.00
C LEU A 280 5.29 11.04 -21.60
N LYS A 281 4.05 10.97 -21.11
CA LYS A 281 3.22 12.16 -20.82
C LYS A 281 3.13 12.48 -19.33
N ASN A 282 2.85 13.73 -19.00
CA ASN A 282 2.56 14.22 -17.64
C ASN A 282 3.64 13.84 -16.63
N LEU A 283 4.90 13.97 -17.02
CA LEU A 283 6.04 13.75 -16.15
C LEU A 283 6.30 15.00 -15.32
N SER A 284 6.66 14.83 -14.04
CA SER A 284 7.13 15.95 -13.21
C SER A 284 8.30 16.64 -13.90
N THR A 285 8.37 17.97 -13.80
CA THR A 285 9.51 18.72 -14.35
C THR A 285 10.82 18.35 -13.68
N GLY A 286 11.93 18.60 -14.38
CA GLY A 286 13.28 18.27 -13.94
C GLY A 286 13.86 17.04 -14.64
N ASN A 287 14.93 16.49 -14.06
CA ASN A 287 15.71 15.43 -14.69
C ASN A 287 15.10 14.04 -14.41
N HIS A 288 14.95 13.24 -15.46
CA HIS A 288 14.57 11.83 -15.39
C HIS A 288 15.65 10.97 -16.03
N THR A 289 15.96 9.84 -15.43
CA THR A 289 16.86 8.86 -16.04
C THR A 289 16.07 7.97 -16.98
N ILE A 290 16.45 7.94 -18.25
CA ILE A 290 15.84 7.12 -19.28
C ILE A 290 16.81 6.03 -19.70
N LYS A 291 16.34 4.78 -19.75
CA LYS A 291 17.07 3.65 -20.33
C LYS A 291 16.29 3.07 -21.51
N LEU A 292 16.99 2.84 -22.61
CA LEU A 292 16.50 2.14 -23.78
C LEU A 292 17.14 0.76 -23.86
N SER A 293 16.32 -0.27 -24.07
CA SER A 293 16.79 -1.64 -24.19
C SER A 293 16.22 -2.30 -25.44
N LEU A 294 17.07 -2.90 -26.27
CA LEU A 294 16.68 -3.61 -27.47
C LEU A 294 17.58 -4.82 -27.69
N SER A 295 16.97 -5.97 -27.99
CA SER A 295 17.71 -7.21 -28.23
C SER A 295 18.74 -7.06 -29.34
N GLY A 296 19.98 -7.49 -29.08
CA GLY A 296 21.11 -7.35 -30.01
C GLY A 296 21.83 -5.99 -29.96
N TYR A 297 21.41 -5.08 -29.07
CA TYR A 297 22.03 -3.77 -28.88
C TYR A 297 22.42 -3.58 -27.41
N PHE A 298 23.41 -2.73 -27.16
CA PHE A 298 23.74 -2.31 -25.80
C PHE A 298 22.62 -1.41 -25.26
N ASP A 299 22.26 -1.59 -23.99
CA ASP A 299 21.38 -0.66 -23.28
C ASP A 299 21.99 0.76 -23.35
N SER A 300 21.16 1.74 -23.65
CA SER A 300 21.55 3.16 -23.64
C SER A 300 20.83 3.86 -22.50
N THR A 301 21.59 4.53 -21.62
CA THR A 301 21.04 5.28 -20.48
C THR A 301 21.46 6.74 -20.58
N PHE A 302 20.51 7.65 -20.40
CA PHE A 302 20.75 9.10 -20.43
C PHE A 302 19.81 9.85 -19.48
N THR A 303 20.19 11.07 -19.13
CA THR A 303 19.33 11.98 -18.35
C THR A 303 18.53 12.84 -19.31
N ALA A 304 17.21 12.78 -19.22
CA ALA A 304 16.28 13.62 -19.96
C ALA A 304 15.72 14.72 -19.06
N LEU A 305 15.84 15.98 -19.49
CA LEU A 305 15.18 17.11 -18.86
C LEU A 305 13.73 17.21 -19.33
N VAL A 306 12.79 17.22 -18.38
CA VAL A 306 11.38 17.54 -18.60
C VAL A 306 11.14 19.01 -18.28
N ILE A 307 10.65 19.75 -19.27
CA ILE A 307 10.33 21.18 -19.17
C ILE A 307 8.81 21.34 -19.03
N ASP A 308 8.40 22.30 -18.19
CA ASP A 308 6.99 22.57 -17.90
C ASP A 308 6.20 22.86 -19.18
N ASN A 309 5.06 22.17 -19.33
CA ASN A 309 4.14 22.29 -20.46
C ASN A 309 4.79 22.13 -21.85
N GLN A 310 5.91 21.42 -21.94
CA GLN A 310 6.61 21.14 -23.20
C GLN A 310 6.74 19.65 -23.46
N THR A 311 6.93 19.29 -24.72
CA THR A 311 7.43 17.96 -25.11
C THR A 311 8.87 18.12 -25.53
N THR A 312 9.78 17.44 -24.84
CA THR A 312 11.21 17.46 -25.18
C THR A 312 11.59 16.19 -25.93
N ASP A 313 12.30 16.34 -27.04
CA ASP A 313 12.58 15.26 -27.98
C ASP A 313 13.99 14.70 -27.76
N TYR A 314 14.09 13.37 -27.65
CA TYR A 314 15.35 12.64 -27.54
C TYR A 314 15.42 11.54 -28.61
N GLY A 315 16.42 11.63 -29.49
CA GLY A 315 16.71 10.62 -30.51
C GLY A 315 18.03 9.92 -30.23
N ILE A 316 17.99 8.60 -30.01
CA ILE A 316 19.16 7.81 -29.61
C ILE A 316 19.52 6.77 -30.68
N THR A 317 20.76 6.78 -31.16
CA THR A 317 21.27 5.67 -31.98
C THR A 317 21.84 4.59 -31.07
N LEU A 318 21.26 3.39 -31.12
CA LEU A 318 21.71 2.27 -30.31
C LEU A 318 22.94 1.62 -30.93
N LYS A 319 23.92 1.29 -30.10
CA LYS A 319 25.12 0.59 -30.53
C LYS A 319 24.83 -0.91 -30.59
N ALA A 320 24.97 -1.51 -31.77
CA ALA A 320 24.83 -2.95 -31.94
C ALA A 320 25.90 -3.71 -31.13
N ILE A 321 25.52 -4.84 -30.57
CA ILE A 321 26.45 -5.77 -29.93
C ILE A 321 27.21 -6.50 -31.05
N PRO A 322 28.56 -6.47 -31.06
CA PRO A 322 29.32 -7.20 -32.07
C PRO A 322 29.08 -8.70 -31.95
N LYS A 323 28.94 -9.37 -33.09
CA LYS A 323 28.69 -10.82 -33.17
C LYS A 323 29.81 -11.52 -33.92
N VAL A 324 30.11 -12.75 -33.56
CA VAL A 324 31.00 -13.59 -34.39
C VAL A 324 30.30 -13.92 -35.72
N PRO A 325 31.04 -14.22 -36.80
CA PRO A 325 30.45 -14.63 -38.06
C PRO A 325 29.50 -15.83 -37.89
N LEU A 326 28.45 -15.89 -38.70
CA LEU A 326 27.40 -16.92 -38.56
C LEU A 326 27.96 -18.34 -38.64
N VAL A 327 28.96 -18.58 -39.50
CA VAL A 327 29.65 -19.88 -39.61
C VAL A 327 30.30 -20.28 -38.27
N VAL A 328 30.99 -19.34 -37.61
CA VAL A 328 31.62 -19.57 -36.30
C VAL A 328 30.54 -19.75 -35.22
N GLN A 329 29.49 -18.92 -35.24
CA GLN A 329 28.40 -19.04 -34.28
C GLN A 329 27.67 -20.38 -34.40
N ASN A 330 27.46 -20.89 -35.62
CA ASN A 330 26.83 -22.19 -35.85
C ASN A 330 27.69 -23.34 -35.29
N ILE A 331 29.02 -23.24 -35.42
CA ILE A 331 29.95 -24.21 -34.80
C ILE A 331 29.83 -24.15 -33.27
N PHE A 332 29.79 -22.95 -32.68
CA PHE A 332 29.60 -22.81 -31.23
C PHE A 332 28.24 -23.34 -30.77
N ASN A 333 27.16 -23.04 -31.50
CA ASN A 333 25.81 -23.51 -31.16
C ASN A 333 25.72 -25.05 -31.17
N ALA A 334 26.38 -25.71 -32.13
CA ALA A 334 26.34 -27.17 -32.25
C ALA A 334 27.23 -27.88 -31.21
N ASN A 335 28.36 -27.27 -30.83
CA ASN A 335 29.42 -27.99 -30.12
C ASN A 335 29.75 -27.42 -28.73
N CYS A 336 29.44 -26.16 -28.44
CA CYS A 336 29.99 -25.45 -27.29
C CYS A 336 28.91 -24.88 -26.34
N THR A 337 27.81 -24.35 -26.90
CA THR A 337 26.78 -23.68 -26.09
C THR A 337 26.03 -24.62 -25.16
N ARG A 338 26.11 -25.94 -25.33
CA ARG A 338 25.55 -26.91 -24.36
C ARG A 338 26.12 -26.75 -22.95
N CYS A 339 27.38 -26.30 -22.84
CA CYS A 339 28.06 -26.07 -21.56
C CYS A 339 28.39 -24.58 -21.35
N HIS A 340 28.66 -23.84 -22.43
CA HIS A 340 29.04 -22.44 -22.39
C HIS A 340 27.85 -21.51 -22.64
N PHE A 341 26.87 -21.53 -21.75
CA PHE A 341 25.67 -20.68 -21.80
C PHE A 341 25.24 -20.21 -20.41
N GLY A 342 24.31 -19.24 -20.38
CA GLY A 342 23.71 -18.74 -19.14
C GLY A 342 24.65 -17.85 -18.32
N SER A 343 24.32 -17.68 -17.04
CA SER A 343 24.99 -16.71 -16.16
C SER A 343 26.26 -17.25 -15.50
N ASN A 344 26.39 -18.57 -15.34
CA ASN A 344 27.54 -19.21 -14.69
C ASN A 344 28.21 -20.29 -15.56
N PRO A 345 28.58 -20.00 -16.82
CA PRO A 345 29.25 -20.98 -17.66
C PRO A 345 30.68 -21.25 -17.19
N PRO A 346 31.25 -22.43 -17.49
CA PRO A 346 32.65 -22.73 -17.23
C PRO A 346 33.57 -21.65 -17.79
N GLN A 347 34.56 -21.25 -16.99
CA GLN A 347 35.49 -20.17 -17.30
C GLN A 347 34.82 -18.80 -17.60
N GLY A 348 33.56 -18.60 -17.20
CA GLY A 348 32.81 -17.37 -17.45
C GLY A 348 32.55 -17.10 -18.95
N GLN A 349 32.55 -18.14 -19.79
CA GLN A 349 32.37 -18.02 -21.24
C GLN A 349 30.95 -18.36 -21.66
N ASN A 350 30.15 -17.34 -22.02
CA ASN A 350 28.87 -17.54 -22.68
C ASN A 350 29.07 -17.39 -24.20
N LEU A 351 28.91 -18.48 -24.94
CA LEU A 351 29.17 -18.56 -26.38
C LEU A 351 27.89 -18.49 -27.21
N THR A 352 26.77 -18.09 -26.61
CA THR A 352 25.54 -17.81 -27.36
C THR A 352 25.66 -16.51 -28.16
N GLU A 353 24.82 -16.33 -29.17
CA GLU A 353 24.99 -15.35 -30.25
C GLU A 353 25.26 -13.90 -29.80
N ASN A 354 24.60 -13.43 -28.74
CA ASN A 354 24.72 -12.06 -28.24
C ASN A 354 25.89 -11.86 -27.25
N PHE A 355 26.60 -12.93 -26.88
CA PHE A 355 27.66 -12.88 -25.86
C PHE A 355 29.01 -13.33 -26.40
N ALA A 356 29.02 -14.27 -27.35
CA ALA A 356 30.23 -14.97 -27.79
C ALA A 356 31.38 -14.02 -28.11
N TYR A 357 31.15 -13.03 -28.96
CA TYR A 357 32.19 -12.09 -29.39
C TYR A 357 32.82 -11.34 -28.20
N LEU A 358 31.98 -10.74 -27.35
CA LEU A 358 32.42 -9.96 -26.20
C LEU A 358 33.13 -10.81 -25.14
N HIS A 359 32.80 -12.10 -25.04
CA HIS A 359 33.40 -13.00 -24.06
C HIS A 359 34.72 -13.62 -24.53
N ILE A 360 35.05 -13.60 -25.82
CA ILE A 360 36.24 -14.30 -26.34
C ILE A 360 37.24 -13.40 -27.06
N VAL A 361 36.80 -12.36 -27.78
CA VAL A 361 37.72 -11.53 -28.58
C VAL A 361 38.39 -10.51 -27.68
N ASN A 362 39.73 -10.48 -27.68
CA ASN A 362 40.57 -9.61 -26.82
C ASN A 362 40.42 -9.82 -25.30
N VAL A 363 39.70 -10.86 -24.87
CA VAL A 363 39.53 -11.23 -23.46
C VAL A 363 40.67 -12.16 -23.02
N ALA A 364 41.25 -11.94 -21.84
CA ALA A 364 42.27 -12.85 -21.30
C ALA A 364 41.68 -14.24 -21.00
N SER A 365 42.45 -15.31 -21.21
CA SER A 365 42.04 -16.65 -20.79
C SER A 365 42.13 -16.78 -19.27
N ASN A 366 41.14 -17.43 -18.64
CA ASN A 366 41.19 -17.67 -17.20
C ASN A 366 42.21 -18.75 -16.84
N GLU A 367 42.36 -19.76 -17.70
CA GLU A 367 43.28 -20.90 -17.49
C GLU A 367 44.73 -20.53 -17.84
N THR A 368 44.92 -19.53 -18.71
CA THR A 368 46.26 -19.04 -19.09
C THR A 368 46.21 -17.52 -19.33
N PRO A 369 46.25 -16.70 -18.27
CA PRO A 369 46.05 -15.25 -18.36
C PRO A 369 47.02 -14.48 -19.26
N THR A 370 48.18 -15.06 -19.57
CA THR A 370 49.16 -14.50 -20.52
C THR A 370 48.70 -14.57 -21.97
N LEU A 371 47.65 -15.34 -22.28
CA LEU A 371 47.07 -15.48 -23.61
C LEU A 371 45.66 -14.90 -23.66
N LYS A 372 45.26 -14.41 -24.85
CA LYS A 372 43.87 -14.05 -25.12
C LYS A 372 43.09 -15.30 -25.51
N ARG A 373 41.80 -15.36 -25.16
CA ARG A 373 40.88 -16.42 -25.61
C ARG A 373 40.87 -16.47 -27.14
N ILE A 374 40.63 -15.31 -27.77
CA ILE A 374 40.94 -15.03 -29.18
C ILE A 374 41.78 -13.76 -29.25
N ALA A 375 42.97 -13.89 -29.83
CA ALA A 375 43.84 -12.79 -30.23
C ALA A 375 43.62 -12.50 -31.73
N PRO A 376 43.01 -11.35 -32.10
CA PRO A 376 42.83 -10.95 -33.50
C PRO A 376 44.13 -11.06 -34.32
N GLY A 377 44.08 -11.76 -35.44
CA GLY A 377 45.22 -11.95 -36.35
C GLY A 377 46.24 -13.00 -35.92
N ASP A 378 46.14 -13.53 -34.68
CA ASP A 378 47.15 -14.44 -34.12
C ASP A 378 46.52 -15.76 -33.65
N THR A 379 46.47 -16.74 -34.56
CA THR A 379 45.98 -18.09 -34.23
C THR A 379 46.88 -18.84 -33.25
N THR A 380 48.16 -18.48 -33.16
CA THR A 380 49.14 -19.18 -32.33
C THR A 380 48.96 -18.79 -30.86
N ASN A 381 48.72 -17.52 -30.58
CA ASN A 381 48.48 -17.01 -29.21
C ASN A 381 47.00 -16.91 -28.84
N SER A 382 46.10 -17.38 -29.70
CA SER A 382 44.68 -17.57 -29.38
C SER A 382 44.45 -18.87 -28.60
N TYR A 383 44.13 -18.75 -27.30
CA TYR A 383 43.98 -19.91 -26.42
C TYR A 383 42.84 -20.84 -26.83
N LEU A 384 41.73 -20.30 -27.35
CA LEU A 384 40.61 -21.11 -27.85
C LEU A 384 41.07 -22.04 -28.98
N ILE A 385 41.95 -21.59 -29.88
CA ILE A 385 42.49 -22.41 -30.97
C ILE A 385 43.32 -23.56 -30.41
N ARG A 386 44.17 -23.30 -29.40
CA ARG A 386 44.94 -24.35 -28.73
C ARG A 386 44.03 -25.38 -28.07
N LYS A 387 42.97 -24.93 -27.38
CA LYS A 387 42.00 -25.81 -26.70
C LYS A 387 41.23 -26.70 -27.67
N ILE A 388 40.79 -26.20 -28.83
CA ILE A 388 40.05 -27.03 -29.81
C ILE A 388 40.95 -27.96 -30.64
N GLN A 389 42.23 -27.65 -30.76
CA GLN A 389 43.24 -28.51 -31.42
C GLN A 389 43.82 -29.57 -30.47
N GLY A 390 43.83 -29.32 -29.16
CA GLY A 390 44.50 -30.20 -28.19
C GLY A 390 46.02 -30.03 -28.23
N THR A 391 46.52 -28.83 -28.51
CA THR A 391 47.97 -28.55 -28.60
C THR A 391 48.65 -28.80 -27.25
N PRO A 392 49.90 -29.32 -27.22
CA PRO A 392 50.65 -29.46 -25.97
C PRO A 392 50.72 -28.15 -25.16
N GLY A 393 50.57 -28.24 -23.84
CA GLY A 393 50.64 -27.09 -22.92
C GLY A 393 49.30 -26.37 -22.67
N ILE A 394 48.16 -26.94 -23.10
CA ILE A 394 46.85 -26.49 -22.61
C ILE A 394 46.62 -26.95 -21.15
N SER A 395 45.82 -26.19 -20.41
CA SER A 395 45.33 -26.62 -19.10
C SER A 395 44.11 -27.50 -19.28
N GLY A 396 44.02 -28.62 -18.57
CA GLY A 396 42.93 -29.59 -18.69
C GLY A 396 42.83 -30.21 -20.09
N GLU A 397 41.63 -30.70 -20.42
CA GLU A 397 41.40 -31.47 -21.65
C GLU A 397 41.13 -30.59 -22.88
N ARG A 398 41.31 -31.22 -24.06
CA ARG A 398 40.91 -30.68 -25.36
C ARG A 398 39.40 -30.41 -25.38
N MET A 399 38.99 -29.31 -26.02
CA MET A 399 37.58 -28.96 -26.20
C MET A 399 37.03 -29.41 -27.56
N PRO A 400 35.76 -29.88 -27.64
CA PRO A 400 34.81 -30.06 -26.55
C PRO A 400 35.24 -31.18 -25.59
N ALA A 401 35.06 -30.96 -24.28
CA ALA A 401 35.58 -31.85 -23.23
C ALA A 401 34.93 -33.25 -23.21
N ASP A 402 33.75 -33.38 -23.83
CA ASP A 402 32.98 -34.60 -23.97
C ASP A 402 33.29 -35.37 -25.26
N GLY A 403 34.29 -34.94 -26.05
CA GLY A 403 34.73 -35.68 -27.22
C GLY A 403 35.38 -37.03 -26.88
N PRO A 404 35.52 -37.95 -27.87
CA PRO A 404 35.08 -37.83 -29.26
C PRO A 404 33.55 -37.88 -29.48
N PRO A 405 33.02 -37.30 -30.59
CA PRO A 405 33.78 -36.62 -31.64
C PRO A 405 34.14 -35.17 -31.26
N TYR A 406 35.41 -34.81 -31.47
CA TYR A 406 35.86 -33.42 -31.42
C TYR A 406 35.42 -32.66 -32.70
N LEU A 407 35.62 -31.34 -32.74
CA LEU A 407 35.42 -30.55 -33.96
C LEU A 407 36.24 -31.15 -35.12
N THR A 408 35.64 -31.16 -36.31
CA THR A 408 36.31 -31.58 -37.54
C THR A 408 37.38 -30.56 -37.95
N THR A 409 38.34 -30.99 -38.76
CA THR A 409 39.37 -30.09 -39.32
C THR A 409 38.75 -28.88 -40.01
N ALA A 410 37.69 -29.07 -40.81
CA ALA A 410 37.00 -27.98 -41.49
C ALA A 410 36.34 -26.97 -40.54
N GLN A 411 35.78 -27.45 -39.41
CA GLN A 411 35.22 -26.57 -38.37
C GLN A 411 36.32 -25.77 -37.67
N ILE A 412 37.44 -26.42 -37.32
CA ILE A 412 38.60 -25.75 -36.73
C ILE A 412 39.17 -24.70 -37.69
N ASP A 413 39.31 -25.03 -38.97
CA ASP A 413 39.84 -24.13 -40.00
C ASP A 413 38.94 -22.92 -40.23
N SER A 414 37.61 -23.10 -40.12
CA SER A 414 36.66 -21.97 -40.19
C SER A 414 36.89 -20.96 -39.06
N ILE A 415 37.10 -21.44 -37.82
CA ILE A 415 37.41 -20.58 -36.68
C ILE A 415 38.80 -19.95 -36.85
N ARG A 416 39.81 -20.74 -37.24
CA ARG A 416 41.17 -20.23 -37.49
C ARG A 416 41.19 -19.15 -38.56
N SER A 417 40.50 -19.35 -39.68
CA SER A 417 40.41 -18.39 -40.77
C SER A 417 39.81 -17.07 -40.30
N TRP A 418 38.72 -17.11 -39.52
CA TRP A 418 38.16 -15.90 -38.90
C TRP A 418 39.16 -15.17 -38.00
N VAL A 419 39.90 -15.91 -37.16
CA VAL A 419 40.94 -15.32 -36.29
C VAL A 419 42.08 -14.70 -37.10
N THR A 420 42.59 -15.40 -38.11
CA THR A 420 43.65 -14.90 -39.01
C THR A 420 43.23 -13.60 -39.70
N ASN A 421 41.95 -13.49 -40.09
CA ASN A 421 41.39 -12.28 -40.69
C ASN A 421 41.05 -11.17 -39.65
N GLY A 422 41.72 -11.17 -38.50
CA GLY A 422 41.56 -10.13 -37.48
C GLY A 422 40.35 -10.31 -36.56
N ALA A 423 39.72 -11.48 -36.55
CA ALA A 423 38.56 -11.79 -35.69
C ALA A 423 37.44 -10.74 -35.77
N LEU A 424 37.19 -10.19 -36.97
CA LEU A 424 36.23 -9.11 -37.18
C LEU A 424 34.80 -9.54 -36.79
N PRO A 425 33.99 -8.62 -36.22
CA PRO A 425 32.59 -8.90 -35.98
C PRO A 425 31.80 -8.85 -37.29
N ARG A 426 30.67 -9.55 -37.35
CA ARG A 426 29.68 -9.37 -38.41
C ARG A 426 28.71 -8.24 -38.13
#